data_AF-A0AAU7CQ95-F1
#
_entry.id   AF-A0AAU7CQ95-F1
#
_cell.length_a   1.000
_cell.length_b   1.000
_cell.length_c   1.000
_cell.angle_alpha   90.00
_cell.angle_beta   90.00
_cell.angle_gamma   90.00
#
_symmetry.space_group_name_H-M   'P 1'
#
loop_
_entity.id
_entity.type
_entity.pdbx_description
1 polymer ?
#
loop_
_entity_poly.entity_id
_entity_poly.type
_entity_poly.pdbx_seq_one_letter_code
_entity_poly.pdbx_strand_id
1 'polypeptide(L)'
;MATSSDSEPSSRTLPSAGRLARLAGIGILSVAALGCGEAQVSAEHRDLVLRLATGASTHDQAIIDRAATDVVQLEADHALTDAEAEAFHSILEAASAGDWDRAQQLAYALRDGQHPTAEDQERVAKRTLPPIKKVGAHKPGH
;
A
#
# COMPACT_ATOMS: atom_id res chain seq x y z
N MET A 1 29.66 -44.75 28.27
CA MET A 1 31.01 -45.35 28.19
C MET A 1 30.85 -46.67 27.45
N ALA A 2 31.47 -46.78 26.25
CA ALA A 2 31.43 -47.90 25.28
C ALA A 2 30.03 -48.17 24.64
N THR A 3 29.85 -48.51 23.35
CA THR A 3 30.62 -49.34 22.42
C THR A 3 30.29 -49.05 20.93
N SER A 4 31.28 -49.28 20.06
CA SER A 4 31.22 -49.79 18.67
C SER A 4 30.89 -48.82 17.53
N SER A 5 31.78 -48.61 16.54
CA SER A 5 32.22 -49.55 15.47
C SER A 5 31.04 -49.89 14.55
N ASP A 6 31.11 -49.86 13.22
CA ASP A 6 32.20 -49.81 12.24
C ASP A 6 31.51 -49.68 10.86
N SER A 7 32.05 -48.88 9.93
CA SER A 7 31.99 -49.11 8.46
C SER A 7 32.60 -47.92 7.73
N GLU A 8 33.93 -47.93 7.63
CA GLU A 8 34.63 -47.50 6.43
C GLU A 8 34.59 -48.67 5.40
N PRO A 9 34.81 -48.51 4.08
CA PRO A 9 36.01 -47.84 3.60
C PRO A 9 35.95 -47.12 2.23
N SER A 10 36.85 -46.14 2.15
CA SER A 10 37.79 -45.84 1.06
C SER A 10 37.33 -45.66 -0.40
N SER A 11 37.50 -44.40 -0.81
CA SER A 11 38.55 -43.97 -1.75
C SER A 11 38.42 -44.33 -3.23
N ARG A 12 38.03 -43.33 -4.04
CA ARG A 12 38.68 -43.04 -5.33
C ARG A 12 38.80 -41.53 -5.59
N THR A 13 40.01 -41.03 -5.33
CA THR A 13 40.88 -40.25 -6.22
C THR A 13 40.28 -39.19 -7.17
N LEU A 14 40.74 -37.95 -6.93
CA LEU A 14 40.85 -36.72 -7.77
C LEU A 14 41.49 -36.99 -9.17
N PRO A 15 41.77 -35.99 -10.05
CA PRO A 15 41.29 -34.60 -10.22
C PRO A 15 40.85 -34.31 -11.69
N SER A 16 40.22 -33.15 -11.97
CA SER A 16 40.53 -32.43 -13.22
C SER A 16 40.08 -30.97 -13.17
N ALA A 17 41.08 -30.10 -13.25
CA ALA A 17 40.92 -28.72 -13.63
C ALA A 17 40.31 -28.64 -15.04
N GLY A 18 39.27 -27.84 -15.22
CA GLY A 18 38.58 -27.81 -16.50
C GLY A 18 37.51 -26.75 -16.64
N ARG A 19 37.96 -25.50 -16.76
CA ARG A 19 37.30 -24.40 -17.49
C ARG A 19 36.09 -23.74 -16.80
N LEU A 20 36.39 -22.55 -16.28
CA LEU A 20 35.52 -21.38 -16.23
C LEU A 20 34.66 -21.29 -17.51
N ALA A 21 33.39 -21.68 -17.41
CA ALA A 21 32.37 -21.31 -18.38
C ALA A 21 31.55 -20.15 -17.80
N ARG A 22 32.04 -18.93 -18.04
CA ARG A 22 31.26 -17.70 -17.93
C ARG A 22 30.18 -17.73 -19.02
N LEU A 23 28.99 -18.21 -18.68
CA LEU A 23 27.73 -17.87 -19.34
C LEU A 23 27.09 -16.80 -18.45
N ALA A 24 27.35 -15.49 -18.58
CA ALA A 24 27.13 -14.63 -19.74
C ALA A 24 25.69 -14.76 -20.28
N GLY A 25 24.76 -14.13 -19.56
CA GLY A 25 23.61 -13.46 -20.14
C GLY A 25 22.38 -14.32 -20.42
N ILE A 26 21.42 -14.31 -19.50
CA ILE A 26 20.13 -13.64 -19.69
C ILE A 26 19.86 -13.01 -18.32
N GLY A 27 20.22 -11.73 -18.17
CA GLY A 27 19.65 -10.92 -17.13
C GLY A 27 18.17 -10.81 -17.47
N ILE A 28 17.32 -11.48 -16.69
CA ILE A 28 15.92 -11.07 -16.62
C ILE A 28 16.00 -9.66 -16.08
N LEU A 29 15.87 -8.71 -17.01
CA LEU A 29 15.66 -7.30 -16.75
C LEU A 29 14.30 -7.25 -16.05
N SER A 30 14.32 -7.48 -14.74
CA SER A 30 13.26 -7.04 -13.84
C SER A 30 13.25 -5.54 -13.98
N VAL A 31 12.48 -5.06 -14.95
CA VAL A 31 11.97 -3.70 -14.99
C VAL A 31 11.08 -3.60 -13.76
N ALA A 32 11.71 -3.39 -12.62
CA ALA A 32 11.08 -2.76 -11.48
C ALA A 32 10.62 -1.41 -12.02
N ALA A 33 9.34 -1.34 -12.36
CA ALA A 33 8.65 -0.11 -12.68
C ALA A 33 8.63 0.76 -11.41
N LEU A 34 9.78 1.31 -11.03
CA LEU A 34 9.92 2.36 -10.03
C LEU A 34 9.53 3.70 -10.67
N GLY A 35 8.35 3.74 -11.26
CA GLY A 35 7.89 4.88 -12.06
C GLY A 35 6.49 4.76 -12.64
N CYS A 36 5.59 3.98 -12.03
CA CYS A 36 4.16 4.08 -12.31
C CYS A 36 3.53 4.91 -11.18
N GLY A 37 2.67 5.87 -11.53
CA GLY A 37 2.13 6.88 -10.61
C GLY A 37 1.52 6.32 -9.32
N GLU A 38 1.27 7.21 -8.36
CA GLU A 38 0.60 6.86 -7.10
C GLU A 38 -0.68 6.05 -7.39
N ALA A 39 -0.91 4.99 -6.60
CA ALA A 39 -2.04 4.09 -6.82
C ALA A 39 -3.34 4.89 -6.87
N GLN A 40 -3.98 4.93 -8.04
CA GLN A 40 -5.21 5.70 -8.24
C GLN A 40 -6.38 4.81 -7.86
N VAL A 41 -7.09 5.21 -6.81
CA VAL A 41 -8.29 4.56 -6.33
C VAL A 41 -9.49 5.14 -7.08
N SER A 42 -10.41 4.26 -7.49
CA SER A 42 -11.69 4.65 -8.08
C SER A 42 -12.48 5.56 -7.13
N ALA A 43 -13.36 6.41 -7.66
CA ALA A 43 -14.14 7.33 -6.83
C ALA A 43 -15.02 6.58 -5.80
N GLU A 44 -15.49 5.39 -6.16
CA GLU A 44 -16.37 4.54 -5.34
C GLU A 44 -15.66 4.04 -4.06
N HIS A 45 -14.35 3.86 -4.12
CA HIS A 45 -13.56 3.30 -3.01
C HIS A 45 -12.80 4.36 -2.19
N ARG A 46 -13.01 5.65 -2.46
CA ARG A 46 -12.33 6.74 -1.72
C ARG A 46 -12.72 6.81 -0.25
N ASP A 47 -13.96 6.45 0.08
CA ASP A 47 -14.40 6.39 1.47
C ASP A 47 -13.64 5.31 2.26
N LEU A 48 -13.21 4.23 1.59
CA LEU A 48 -12.35 3.20 2.19
C LEU A 48 -10.96 3.78 2.51
N VAL A 49 -10.37 4.55 1.59
CA VAL A 49 -9.10 5.27 1.83
C VAL A 49 -9.22 6.20 3.04
N LEU A 50 -10.30 6.98 3.12
CA LEU A 50 -10.55 7.90 4.23
C LEU A 50 -10.73 7.15 5.56
N ARG A 51 -11.42 6.01 5.54
CA ARG A 51 -11.63 5.18 6.72
C ARG A 51 -10.32 4.58 7.21
N LEU A 52 -9.49 4.06 6.31
CA LEU A 52 -8.15 3.56 6.62
C LEU A 52 -7.27 4.66 7.21
N ALA A 53 -7.26 5.85 6.61
CA ALA A 53 -6.51 7.00 7.12
C ALA A 53 -6.99 7.43 8.51
N THR A 54 -8.31 7.40 8.74
CA THR A 54 -8.90 7.70 10.06
C THR A 54 -8.48 6.66 11.09
N GLY A 55 -8.73 5.37 10.81
CA GLY A 55 -8.40 4.26 11.70
C GLY A 55 -6.92 4.19 12.02
N ALA A 56 -6.05 4.41 11.04
CA ALA A 56 -4.61 4.46 11.23
C ALA A 56 -4.17 5.67 12.06
N SER A 57 -4.82 6.84 11.92
CA SER A 57 -4.48 8.02 12.74
C SER A 57 -4.98 7.95 14.19
N THR A 58 -6.11 7.28 14.42
CA THR A 58 -6.70 7.12 15.75
C THR A 58 -6.28 5.83 16.44
N HIS A 59 -5.47 5.00 15.75
CA HIS A 59 -5.08 3.65 16.18
C HIS A 59 -6.31 2.81 16.56
N ASP A 60 -7.40 2.96 15.82
CA ASP A 60 -8.66 2.26 16.09
C ASP A 60 -8.71 0.96 15.29
N GLN A 61 -8.37 -0.13 15.97
CA GLN A 61 -8.37 -1.48 15.38
C GLN A 61 -9.74 -1.87 14.82
N ALA A 62 -10.85 -1.47 15.46
CA ALA A 62 -12.19 -1.86 15.01
C ALA A 62 -12.58 -1.15 13.70
N ILE A 63 -11.97 0.00 13.39
CA ILE A 63 -12.11 0.66 12.08
C ILE A 63 -11.28 -0.08 11.03
N ILE A 64 -10.05 -0.47 11.37
CA ILE A 64 -9.15 -1.21 10.49
C ILE A 64 -9.72 -2.59 10.14
N ASP A 65 -10.24 -3.34 11.11
CA ASP A 65 -10.81 -4.68 10.88
C ASP A 65 -12.02 -4.64 9.94
N ARG A 66 -12.86 -3.60 10.08
CA ARG A 66 -13.98 -3.36 9.17
C ARG A 66 -13.50 -3.01 7.77
N ALA A 67 -12.50 -2.14 7.65
CA ALA A 67 -11.90 -1.83 6.36
C ALA A 67 -11.26 -3.08 5.71
N ALA A 68 -10.61 -3.95 6.49
CA ALA A 68 -10.06 -5.21 6.00
C ALA A 68 -11.15 -6.15 5.47
N THR A 69 -12.27 -6.25 6.18
CA THR A 69 -13.43 -7.02 5.72
C THR A 69 -13.96 -6.50 4.39
N ASP A 70 -14.07 -5.18 4.25
CA ASP A 70 -14.53 -4.55 3.02
C ASP A 70 -13.55 -4.78 1.86
N VAL A 71 -12.24 -4.71 2.09
CA VAL A 71 -11.21 -5.03 1.07
C VAL A 71 -11.38 -6.46 0.57
N VAL A 72 -11.47 -7.44 1.48
CA VAL A 72 -11.66 -8.86 1.12
C VAL A 72 -12.93 -9.06 0.29
N GLN A 73 -14.03 -8.39 0.65
CA GLN A 73 -15.27 -8.46 -0.11
C GLN A 73 -15.12 -7.87 -1.51
N LEU A 74 -14.49 -6.69 -1.63
CA LEU A 74 -14.27 -6.03 -2.91
C LEU A 74 -13.33 -6.83 -3.83
N GLU A 75 -12.31 -7.50 -3.27
CA GLU A 75 -11.47 -8.43 -4.03
C GLU A 75 -12.24 -9.64 -4.53
N ALA A 76 -13.07 -10.25 -3.68
CA ALA A 76 -13.90 -11.39 -4.05
C ALA A 76 -14.91 -11.03 -5.16
N ASP A 77 -15.37 -9.78 -5.17
CA ASP A 77 -16.27 -9.23 -6.19
C ASP A 77 -15.52 -8.74 -7.46
N HIS A 78 -14.19 -8.86 -7.50
CA HIS A 78 -13.32 -8.31 -8.56
C HIS A 78 -13.53 -6.80 -8.79
N ALA A 79 -13.88 -6.08 -7.74
CA ALA A 79 -14.16 -4.64 -7.76
C ALA A 79 -12.92 -3.77 -7.52
N LEU A 80 -11.77 -4.39 -7.23
CA LEU A 80 -10.46 -3.73 -7.09
C LEU A 80 -9.53 -4.15 -8.22
N THR A 81 -8.73 -3.21 -8.69
CA THR A 81 -7.53 -3.51 -9.48
C THR A 81 -6.42 -4.04 -8.57
N ASP A 82 -5.47 -4.78 -9.15
CA ASP A 82 -4.31 -5.31 -8.41
C ASP A 82 -3.54 -4.20 -7.66
N ALA A 83 -3.45 -3.01 -8.25
CA ALA A 83 -2.77 -1.87 -7.64
C ALA A 83 -3.54 -1.27 -6.45
N GLU A 84 -4.88 -1.24 -6.50
CA GLU A 84 -5.71 -0.79 -5.38
C GLU A 84 -5.65 -1.80 -4.23
N ALA A 85 -5.79 -3.09 -4.55
CA ALA A 85 -5.68 -4.18 -3.59
C ALA A 85 -4.34 -4.15 -2.84
N GLU A 86 -3.22 -4.06 -3.57
CA GLU A 86 -1.88 -3.97 -2.99
C GLU A 86 -1.71 -2.75 -2.07
N ALA A 87 -2.24 -1.59 -2.49
CA ALA A 87 -2.16 -0.37 -1.69
C ALA A 87 -2.96 -0.51 -0.38
N PHE A 88 -4.15 -1.11 -0.41
CA PHE A 88 -4.93 -1.36 0.78
C PHE A 88 -4.28 -2.39 1.71
N HIS A 89 -3.80 -3.51 1.17
CA HIS A 89 -3.12 -4.54 1.95
C HIS A 89 -1.87 -3.99 2.62
N SER A 90 -1.06 -3.18 1.93
CA SER A 90 0.12 -2.54 2.52
C SER A 90 -0.21 -1.70 3.77
N ILE A 91 -1.35 -1.00 3.78
CA ILE A 91 -1.82 -0.22 4.94
C ILE A 91 -2.29 -1.15 6.06
N LEU A 92 -3.09 -2.17 5.72
CA LEU A 92 -3.64 -3.13 6.66
C LEU A 92 -2.56 -3.97 7.33
N GLU A 93 -1.56 -4.42 6.57
CA GLU A 93 -0.41 -5.17 7.10
C GLU A 93 0.36 -4.32 8.11
N ALA A 94 0.68 -3.07 7.78
CA ALA A 94 1.36 -2.15 8.71
C ALA A 94 0.56 -1.95 10.00
N ALA A 95 -0.76 -1.72 9.89
CA ALA A 95 -1.64 -1.57 11.05
C ALA A 95 -1.71 -2.86 11.89
N SER A 96 -1.82 -4.03 11.25
CA SER A 96 -1.88 -5.33 11.93
C SER A 96 -0.58 -5.69 12.66
N ALA A 97 0.56 -5.20 12.16
CA ALA A 97 1.86 -5.32 12.80
C ALA A 97 2.05 -4.35 13.98
N GLY A 98 1.08 -3.45 14.22
CA GLY A 98 1.17 -2.38 15.22
C GLY A 98 2.04 -1.20 14.78
N ASP A 99 2.46 -1.15 13.51
CA ASP A 99 3.22 -0.04 12.92
C ASP A 99 2.25 1.05 12.42
N TRP A 100 1.62 1.71 13.39
CA TRP A 100 0.58 2.69 13.16
C TRP A 100 1.07 3.93 12.39
N ASP A 101 2.29 4.38 12.69
CA ASP A 101 2.91 5.52 12.01
C ASP A 101 3.08 5.23 10.51
N ARG A 102 3.55 4.03 10.16
CA ARG A 102 3.68 3.61 8.76
C ARG A 102 2.31 3.45 8.10
N ALA A 103 1.34 2.83 8.77
CA ALA A 103 0.00 2.68 8.25
C ALA A 103 -0.63 4.05 7.92
N GLN A 104 -0.46 5.02 8.81
CA GLN A 104 -0.94 6.39 8.63
C GLN A 104 -0.25 7.08 7.44
N GLN A 105 1.07 6.97 7.34
CA GLN A 105 1.84 7.53 6.22
C GLN A 105 1.38 6.96 4.88
N LEU A 106 1.22 5.64 4.79
CA LEU A 106 0.74 4.97 3.58
C LEU A 106 -0.69 5.41 3.23
N ALA A 107 -1.58 5.47 4.21
CA ALA A 107 -2.97 5.87 3.99
C ALA A 107 -3.11 7.34 3.54
N TYR A 108 -2.32 8.25 4.11
CA TYR A 108 -2.30 9.65 3.66
C TYR A 108 -1.62 9.82 2.31
N ALA A 109 -0.52 9.13 2.04
CA ALA A 109 0.10 9.14 0.71
C ALA A 109 -0.89 8.66 -0.35
N LEU A 110 -1.60 7.56 -0.07
CA LEU A 110 -2.64 7.06 -0.96
C LEU A 110 -3.75 8.11 -1.14
N ARG A 111 -4.26 8.71 -0.07
CA ARG A 111 -5.32 9.74 -0.14
C ARG A 111 -4.90 10.98 -0.93
N ASP A 112 -3.70 11.48 -0.66
CA ASP A 112 -3.22 12.76 -1.18
C ASP A 112 -2.72 12.61 -2.62
N GLY A 113 -2.31 11.40 -3.03
CA GLY A 113 -1.96 11.06 -4.40
C GLY A 113 -3.14 10.86 -5.36
N GLN A 114 -4.38 11.00 -4.87
CA GLN A 114 -5.56 10.87 -5.72
C GLN A 114 -5.77 12.10 -6.60
N HIS A 115 -5.88 11.90 -7.91
CA HIS A 115 -6.21 12.97 -8.84
C HIS A 115 -7.73 13.26 -8.84
N PRO A 116 -8.17 14.53 -8.91
CA PRO A 116 -9.58 14.86 -9.07
C PRO A 116 -10.17 14.26 -10.35
N THR A 117 -11.29 13.56 -10.24
CA THR A 117 -12.00 13.01 -11.41
C THR A 117 -12.72 14.12 -12.18
N ALA A 118 -13.15 13.82 -13.42
CA ALA A 118 -14.00 14.74 -14.19
C ALA A 118 -15.32 15.06 -13.46
N GLU A 119 -15.88 14.08 -12.75
CA GLU A 119 -17.09 14.26 -11.94
C GLU A 119 -16.83 15.21 -10.75
N ASP A 120 -15.66 15.11 -10.10
CA ASP A 120 -15.26 16.03 -9.03
C ASP A 120 -15.15 17.47 -9.57
N GLN A 121 -14.57 17.63 -10.75
CA GLN A 121 -14.43 18.94 -11.40
C GLN A 121 -15.80 19.53 -11.77
N GLU A 122 -16.71 18.71 -12.28
CA GLU A 122 -18.07 19.15 -12.61
C GLU A 122 -18.87 19.54 -11.35
N ARG A 123 -18.74 18.76 -10.27
CA ARG A 123 -19.38 19.06 -8.98
C ARG A 123 -18.89 20.39 -8.38
N VAL A 124 -17.59 20.67 -8.49
CA VAL A 124 -17.02 21.97 -8.08
C VAL A 124 -17.52 23.10 -8.98
N ALA A 125 -17.57 22.90 -10.30
CA ALA A 125 -18.07 23.90 -11.23
C ALA A 125 -19.55 24.27 -10.99
N LYS A 126 -20.37 23.31 -10.54
CA LYS A 126 -21.79 23.50 -10.21
C LYS A 126 -22.03 24.15 -8.84
N ARG A 127 -21.02 24.21 -7.96
CA ARG A 127 -21.14 24.89 -6.66
C ARG A 127 -21.11 26.41 -6.86
N THR A 128 -22.27 27.03 -6.93
CA THR A 128 -22.41 28.47 -6.70
C THR A 128 -22.18 28.76 -5.22
N LEU A 129 -21.07 29.44 -4.90
CA LEU A 129 -20.80 29.88 -3.54
C LEU A 129 -21.89 30.88 -3.10
N PRO A 130 -22.49 30.72 -1.91
CA PRO A 130 -23.40 31.72 -1.39
C PRO A 130 -22.65 33.05 -1.23
N PRO A 131 -23.31 34.21 -1.47
CA PRO A 131 -22.66 35.51 -1.35
C PRO A 131 -22.12 35.69 0.07
N ILE A 132 -20.84 36.07 0.17
CA ILE A 132 -20.17 36.33 1.45
C ILE A 132 -20.92 37.47 2.17
N LYS A 133 -21.63 37.13 3.25
CA LYS A 133 -22.33 38.11 4.09
C LYS A 133 -21.26 38.93 4.83
N LYS A 134 -21.06 40.19 4.43
CA LYS A 134 -20.17 41.12 5.14
C LYS A 134 -20.65 41.24 6.59
N VAL A 135 -19.89 40.68 7.53
CA VAL A 135 -20.15 40.85 8.96
C VAL A 135 -19.90 42.32 9.29
N GLY A 136 -20.94 43.01 9.77
CA GLY A 136 -20.91 44.45 9.99
C GLY A 136 -19.74 44.88 10.87
N ALA A 137 -19.11 46.00 10.49
CA ALA A 137 -18.00 46.61 11.19
C ALA A 137 -18.29 46.75 12.69
N HIS A 138 -17.43 46.14 13.51
CA HIS A 138 -17.42 46.30 14.95
C HIS A 138 -17.17 47.79 15.28
N LYS A 139 -18.17 48.47 15.87
CA LYS A 139 -17.97 49.83 16.40
C LYS A 139 -17.09 49.73 17.65
N PRO A 140 -15.94 50.41 17.72
CA PRO A 140 -15.22 50.55 18.99
C PRO A 140 -16.06 51.42 19.92
N GLY A 141 -16.35 50.90 21.12
CA GLY A 141 -17.03 51.65 22.17
C GLY A 141 -16.13 52.78 22.70
N HIS A 142 -16.73 53.95 22.90
CA HIS A 142 -16.14 55.11 23.59
C HIS A 142 -16.29 54.96 25.11
#